data_AF-A0A419EAT1-F1
#
_entry.id   AF-A0A419EAT1-F1
#
_cell.length_a   1.000
_cell.length_b   1.000
_cell.length_c   1.000
_cell.angle_alpha   90.00
_cell.angle_beta   90.00
_cell.angle_gamma   90.00
#
_symmetry.space_group_name_H-M   'P 1'
#
loop_
_entity.id
_entity.type
_entity.pdbx_description
1 polymer ?
#
loop_
_entity_poly.entity_id
_entity_poly.type
_entity_poly.pdbx_seq_one_letter_code
_entity_poly.pdbx_strand_id
1 'polypeptide(L)' 'MTIPQQEALKHLVVVFFYSAVSSVLPLLIAYIENDQRWALLIPVINAAWYAVTRYLKEQRLIEDGRGQE' A
#
# COMPACT_ATOMS: atom_id res chain seq x y z
N MET A 1 -15.13 24.00 -3.83
CA MET A 1 -13.88 23.45 -3.28
C MET A 1 -12.76 23.89 -4.19
N THR A 2 -11.74 24.57 -3.66
CA THR A 2 -10.61 25.00 -4.49
C THR A 2 -9.83 23.75 -4.91
N ILE A 3 -9.43 23.68 -6.19
CA ILE A 3 -8.68 22.56 -6.81
C ILE A 3 -7.61 21.94 -5.86
N PRO A 4 -6.77 22.72 -5.14
CA PRO A 4 -5.76 22.15 -4.22
C PRO A 4 -6.33 21.34 -3.04
N GLN A 5 -7.53 21.64 -2.54
CA GLN A 5 -8.13 20.91 -1.41
C GLN A 5 -8.59 19.51 -1.83
N GLN A 6 -9.01 19.33 -3.09
CA GLN A 6 -9.38 18.01 -3.61
C GLN A 6 -8.16 17.11 -3.82
N GLU A 7 -7.03 17.67 -4.26
CA GLU A 7 -5.76 16.95 -4.41
C GLU A 7 -5.24 16.42 -3.06
N ALA A 8 -5.25 17.28 -2.03
CA ALA A 8 -4.79 16.94 -0.69
C ALA A 8 -5.66 15.85 -0.04
N LEU A 9 -6.99 15.92 -0.24
CA LEU A 9 -7.89 14.91 0.30
C LEU A 9 -7.66 13.53 -0.36
N LYS A 10 -7.40 13.51 -1.68
CA LYS A 10 -7.04 12.26 -2.39
C LYS A 10 -5.75 11.67 -1.83
N HIS A 11 -4.71 12.48 -1.65
CA HIS A 11 -3.45 12.05 -1.04
C HIS A 11 -3.67 11.49 0.37
N LEU A 12 -4.44 12.19 1.20
CA LEU A 12 -4.70 11.79 2.57
C LEU A 12 -5.44 10.45 2.64
N VAL A 13 -6.43 10.25 1.76
CA VAL A 13 -7.14 8.97 1.63
C VAL A 13 -6.20 7.86 1.19
N VAL A 14 -5.36 8.09 0.17
CA VAL A 14 -4.37 7.10 -0.32
C VAL A 14 -3.41 6.69 0.79
N VAL A 15 -2.82 7.66 1.50
CA VAL A 15 -1.87 7.40 2.59
C VAL A 15 -2.57 6.67 3.73
N PHE A 16 -3.79 7.06 4.10
CA PHE A 16 -4.59 6.38 5.12
C PHE A 16 -4.83 4.91 4.75
N PHE A 17 -5.25 4.63 3.52
CA PHE A 17 -5.45 3.26 3.04
C PHE A 17 -4.14 2.47 2.97
N TYR A 18 -3.04 3.09 2.53
CA TYR A 18 -1.72 2.48 2.52
C TYR A 18 -1.30 2.08 3.94
N SER A 19 -1.45 2.97 4.92
CA SER A 19 -1.14 2.69 6.32
C SER A 19 -2.03 1.59 6.91
N ALA A 20 -3.34 1.61 6.62
CA ALA A 20 -4.27 0.59 7.05
C ALA A 20 -3.89 -0.79 6.51
N VAL A 21 -3.68 -0.89 5.19
CA VAL A 21 -3.27 -2.14 4.53
C VAL A 21 -1.92 -2.62 5.08
N SER A 22 -0.93 -1.74 5.21
CA SER A 22 0.40 -2.09 5.73
C SER A 22 0.37 -2.56 7.19
N SER A 23 -0.61 -2.13 8.00
CA SER A 23 -0.76 -2.57 9.39
C SER A 23 -1.46 -3.93 9.53
N VAL A 24 -2.35 -4.26 8.58
CA VAL A 24 -3.13 -5.51 8.58
C VAL A 24 -2.41 -6.63 7.82
N LEU A 25 -1.63 -6.30 6.77
CA LEU A 25 -0.89 -7.27 5.96
C LEU A 25 -0.04 -8.24 6.81
N PRO A 26 0.77 -7.78 7.78
CA PRO A 26 1.62 -8.66 8.59
C PRO A 26 0.81 -9.67 9.40
N LEU A 27 -0.35 -9.26 9.93
CA LEU A 27 -1.26 -10.12 10.68
C LEU A 27 -1.88 -11.17 9.77
N LEU A 28 -2.27 -10.80 8.55
CA LEU A 28 -2.80 -11.73 7.56
C LEU A 28 -1.73 -12.72 7.10
N ILE A 29 -0.50 -12.26 6.84
CA ILE A 29 0.61 -13.14 6.46
C ILE A 29 0.91 -14.12 7.59
N ALA A 30 1.01 -13.66 8.84
CA ALA A 30 1.26 -14.54 9.98
C ALA A 30 0.12 -15.57 10.19
N TYR A 31 -1.13 -15.18 9.96
CA TYR A 31 -2.28 -16.08 10.01
C TYR A 31 -2.22 -17.14 8.89
N ILE A 32 -1.83 -16.72 7.69
CA ILE A 32 -1.69 -17.57 6.50
C ILE A 32 -0.48 -18.52 6.63
N GLU A 33 0.62 -18.07 7.21
CA GLU A 33 1.86 -18.84 7.36
C GLU A 33 1.68 -20.04 8.31
N ASN A 34 0.74 -19.95 9.24
CA ASN A 34 0.39 -21.05 10.15
C ASN A 34 -0.31 -22.23 9.44
N ASP A 35 -0.80 -22.04 8.21
CA ASP A 35 -1.47 -23.10 7.43
C ASP A 35 -0.91 -23.14 5.99
N GLN A 36 -0.10 -24.16 5.72
CA GLN A 36 0.72 -24.33 4.51
C GLN A 36 -0.06 -24.23 3.19
N ARG A 37 -1.38 -24.44 3.20
CA ARG A 37 -2.27 -24.30 2.03
C ARG A 37 -2.33 -22.86 1.51
N TRP A 38 -2.15 -21.89 2.40
CA TRP A 38 -2.26 -20.48 2.10
C TRP A 38 -0.91 -19.82 1.78
N ALA A 39 0.20 -20.55 1.89
CA ALA A 39 1.55 -20.05 1.58
C ALA A 39 1.69 -19.49 0.15
N LEU A 40 0.89 -19.99 -0.81
CA LEU A 40 0.83 -19.45 -2.17
C LEU A 40 0.22 -18.05 -2.27
N LEU A 41 -0.51 -17.59 -1.25
CA LEU A 41 -1.01 -16.21 -1.18
C LEU A 41 0.10 -15.22 -0.87
N ILE A 42 1.19 -15.62 -0.21
CA ILE A 42 2.30 -14.72 0.15
C ILE A 42 2.89 -14.02 -1.08
N PRO A 43 3.30 -14.73 -2.16
CA PRO A 43 3.80 -14.06 -3.37
C PRO A 43 2.72 -13.23 -4.08
N VAL A 44 1.44 -13.63 -3.99
CA VAL A 44 0.32 -12.88 -4.58
C VAL A 44 0.10 -11.56 -3.85
N ILE A 45 0.11 -11.58 -2.52
CA ILE A 45 0.00 -10.39 -1.66
C ILE A 45 1.18 -9.45 -1.93
N ASN A 46 2.40 -9.98 -2.04
CA ASN A 46 3.59 -9.17 -2.39
C ASN A 46 3.48 -8.55 -3.78
N ALA A 47 3.03 -9.31 -4.78
CA ALA A 47 2.83 -8.79 -6.13
C ALA A 47 1.74 -7.71 -6.18
N ALA A 48 0.63 -7.92 -5.47
CA ALA A 48 -0.44 -6.95 -5.34
C ALA A 48 0.06 -5.67 -4.65
N TRP A 49 0.80 -5.80 -3.55
CA TRP A 49 1.38 -4.65 -2.84
C TRP A 49 2.37 -3.87 -3.70
N TYR A 50 3.23 -4.58 -4.44
CA TYR A 50 4.17 -3.96 -5.38
C TYR A 50 3.43 -3.21 -6.50
N ALA A 51 2.40 -3.81 -7.09
CA ALA A 51 1.60 -3.17 -8.13
C ALA A 51 0.87 -1.92 -7.61
N VAL A 52 0.27 -2.00 -6.42
CA VAL A 52 -0.38 -0.86 -5.75
C VAL A 52 0.63 0.24 -5.47
N THR A 53 1.78 -0.09 -4.88
CA THR A 53 2.83 0.89 -4.58
C THR A 53 3.36 1.55 -5.85
N ARG A 54 3.61 0.76 -6.89
CA ARG A 54 4.06 1.27 -8.19
C ARG A 54 3.03 2.17 -8.84
N TYR A 55 1.76 1.78 -8.84
CA TYR A 55 0.66 2.57 -9.39
C TYR A 55 0.51 3.91 -8.66
N LEU A 56 0.56 3.89 -7.32
CA LEU A 56 0.47 5.11 -6.53
C LEU A 56 1.66 6.05 -6.75
N LYS A 57 2.88 5.51 -6.91
CA LYS A 57 4.06 6.28 -7.32
C LYS A 57 3.91 6.88 -8.72
N GLU A 58 3.40 6.10 -9.67
CA GLU A 58 3.25 6.51 -11.07
C GLU A 58 2.20 7.63 -11.23
N GLN A 59 1.17 7.63 -10.37
CA GLN A 59 0.19 8.71 -10.27
C GLN A 59 0.70 9.94 -9.49
N ARG A 60 1.96 9.93 -9.01
CA ARG A 60 2.53 10.94 -8.09
C ARG A 60 1.66 11.19 -6.85
N LEU A 61 0.91 10.16 -6.42
CA LEU A 61 0.05 10.22 -5.24
C LEU A 61 0.82 9.95 -3.94
N ILE A 62 2.12 9.64 -4.08
CA ILE A 62 3.08 9.52 -3.00
C ILE A 62 4.43 9.98 -3.55
N GLU A 63 5.09 10.89 -2.86
CA GLU A 63 6.41 11.40 -3.24
C GLU A 63 7.48 10.32 -3.01
N ASP A 64 8.48 10.24 -3.89
CA ASP A 64 9.58 9.29 -3.73
C ASP A 64 10.32 9.62 -2.42
N GLY A 65 10.12 8.80 -1.39
CA GLY A 65 10.94 8.79 -0.17
C GLY A 65 12.39 8.36 -0.41
N ARG A 66 12.96 8.65 -1.60
CA ARG A 66 14.39 8.59 -1.92
C ARG A 66 14.99 9.99 -1.96
N GLY A 67 14.60 10.80 -0.97
CA GLY A 67 15.10 12.14 -0.73
C GLY A 67 15.60 12.30 0.70
N GLN A 68 16.27 11.28 1.24
CA GLN A 68 17.22 11.41 2.35
C GLN A 68 18.05 10.11 2.44
N GLU A 69 19.35 10.30 2.21
CA GLU A 69 20.49 9.36 2.28
C GLU A 69 20.80 8.49 1.04
#